data_AF-A0A8H5LU31-F1
#
_entry.id   AF-A0A8H5LU31-F1
#
_cell.length_a   1.000
_cell.length_b   1.000
_cell.length_c   1.000
_cell.angle_alpha   90.00
_cell.angle_beta   90.00
_cell.angle_gamma   90.00
#
_symmetry.space_group_name_H-M   'P 1'
#
loop_
_entity.id
_entity.type
_entity.pdbx_description
1 polymer ?
#
loop_
_entity_poly.entity_id
_entity_poly.type
_entity_poly.pdbx_seq_one_letter_code
_entity_poly.pdbx_strand_id
1 'polypeptide(L)'
;MHLIPSCHRAHQVAFEKGSQLHTDISVGNIIITDDGRGMLIDWELSKDVKREGFQIGTSSWKFKSTVGDDLESFLWVSSWVVGRNAPSAMTDDACAAFHPAFHPWRSAKKTQDTTR
;
A
#
# COMPACT_ATOMS: atom_id res chain seq x y z
N MET A 1 5.34 -12.37 14.78
CA MET A 1 4.46 -11.72 13.78
C MET A 1 5.34 -10.95 12.81
N HIS A 2 5.61 -11.50 11.61
CA HIS A 2 6.55 -10.93 10.62
C HIS A 2 5.81 -10.45 9.37
N LEU A 3 4.64 -9.83 9.56
CA LEU A 3 3.72 -9.41 8.51
C LEU A 3 4.39 -8.41 7.54
N ILE A 4 4.61 -7.18 8.00
CA ILE A 4 5.13 -6.08 7.19
C ILE A 4 6.54 -6.35 6.66
N PRO A 5 7.50 -6.90 7.45
CA PRO A 5 8.84 -7.19 6.96
C PRO A 5 8.86 -8.17 5.77
N SER A 6 7.98 -9.17 5.77
CA SER A 6 7.90 -10.15 4.67
C SER A 6 7.34 -9.53 3.40
N CYS A 7 6.30 -8.71 3.51
CA CYS A 7 5.73 -7.98 2.37
C CYS A 7 6.72 -6.95 1.80
N HIS A 8 7.41 -6.20 2.65
CA HIS A 8 8.45 -5.27 2.22
C HIS A 8 9.58 -6.00 1.48
N ARG A 9 10.00 -7.17 1.97
CA ARG A 9 11.00 -8.01 1.28
C ARG A 9 10.51 -8.49 -0.08
N ALA A 10 9.25 -8.90 -0.19
CA ALA A 10 8.65 -9.32 -1.46
C ALA A 10 8.62 -8.16 -2.48
N HIS A 11 8.20 -6.97 -2.04
CA HIS A 11 8.24 -5.75 -2.85
C HIS A 11 9.65 -5.40 -3.32
N GLN A 12 10.63 -5.41 -2.41
CA GLN A 12 12.03 -5.16 -2.73
C GLN A 12 12.54 -6.12 -3.82
N VAL A 13 12.26 -7.43 -3.68
CA VAL A 13 12.67 -8.44 -4.66
C VAL A 13 12.00 -8.22 -6.03
N ALA A 14 10.71 -7.89 -6.05
CA ALA A 14 9.98 -7.59 -7.27
C ALA A 14 10.56 -6.36 -8.00
N PHE A 15 10.93 -5.33 -7.24
CA PHE A 15 11.56 -4.14 -7.81
C PHE A 15 13.00 -4.42 -8.30
N GLU A 16 13.84 -5.06 -7.49
CA GLU A 16 15.25 -5.31 -7.82
C GLU A 16 15.41 -6.27 -9.02
N LYS A 17 14.58 -7.33 -9.08
CA LYS A 17 14.70 -8.37 -10.12
C LYS A 17 13.81 -8.12 -11.32
N GLY A 18 12.62 -7.57 -11.09
CA GLY A 18 11.58 -7.40 -12.11
C GLY A 18 11.35 -5.96 -12.55
N SER A 19 11.93 -4.97 -11.85
CA SER A 19 11.60 -3.55 -12.05
C SER A 19 10.10 -3.27 -11.91
N GLN A 20 9.43 -4.03 -11.04
CA GLN A 20 8.00 -3.94 -10.78
C GLN A 20 7.71 -3.13 -9.51
N LEU A 21 6.74 -2.22 -9.60
CA LEU A 21 6.10 -1.54 -8.47
C LEU A 21 4.70 -2.12 -8.25
N HIS A 22 4.25 -2.19 -7.01
CA HIS A 22 2.93 -2.76 -6.70
C HIS A 22 1.81 -1.73 -6.89
N THR A 23 2.02 -0.49 -6.44
CA THR A 23 1.14 0.68 -6.62
C THR A 23 -0.24 0.64 -5.95
N ASP A 24 -0.56 -0.45 -5.26
CA ASP A 24 -1.81 -0.62 -4.50
C ASP A 24 -1.56 -1.40 -3.20
N ILE A 25 -0.56 -0.97 -2.44
CA ILE A 25 -0.28 -1.56 -1.13
C ILE A 25 -1.34 -1.08 -0.15
N SER A 26 -2.10 -2.04 0.40
CA SER A 26 -3.13 -1.78 1.41
C SER A 26 -3.27 -2.99 2.34
N VAL A 27 -3.94 -2.80 3.48
CA VAL A 27 -4.25 -3.92 4.42
C VAL A 27 -5.03 -5.02 3.70
N GLY A 28 -5.91 -4.66 2.76
CA GLY A 28 -6.72 -5.63 2.00
C GLY A 28 -5.92 -6.47 1.01
N ASN A 29 -4.75 -5.99 0.58
CA ASN A 29 -3.88 -6.66 -0.39
C ASN A 29 -2.70 -7.38 0.29
N ILE A 30 -2.75 -7.53 1.62
CA ILE A 30 -1.79 -8.28 2.41
C ILE A 30 -2.50 -9.47 3.07
N ILE A 31 -2.14 -10.67 2.66
CA ILE A 31 -2.61 -11.91 3.29
C ILE A 31 -1.61 -12.35 4.36
N ILE A 32 -2.13 -12.85 5.49
CA ILE A 32 -1.32 -13.54 6.50
C ILE A 32 -1.35 -15.04 6.20
N THR A 33 -0.18 -15.63 5.98
CA THR A 33 -0.05 -17.08 5.79
C THR A 33 -0.07 -17.81 7.13
N ASP A 34 -0.33 -19.12 7.10
CA ASP A 34 -0.46 -19.97 8.30
C ASP A 34 0.80 -19.97 9.19
N ASP A 35 1.96 -19.63 8.62
CA ASP A 35 3.24 -19.47 9.33
C ASP A 35 3.48 -18.05 9.89
N GLY A 36 2.48 -17.16 9.80
CA GLY A 36 2.52 -15.81 10.36
C GLY A 36 3.34 -14.79 9.54
N ARG A 37 3.67 -15.11 8.28
CA ARG A 37 4.27 -14.17 7.32
C ARG A 37 3.20 -13.39 6.54
N GLY A 38 3.58 -12.21 6.05
CA GLY A 38 2.76 -11.42 5.15
C GLY A 38 3.09 -11.72 3.69
N MET A 39 2.07 -11.82 2.85
CA MET A 39 2.18 -11.98 1.40
C MET A 39 1.40 -10.89 0.67
N LEU A 40 2.02 -10.24 -0.30
CA LEU A 40 1.36 -9.27 -1.19
C LEU A 40 0.60 -9.99 -2.30
N ILE A 41 -0.66 -9.62 -2.48
CA ILE A 41 -1.54 -10.08 -3.56
C ILE A 41 -1.98 -8.89 -4.41
N ASP A 42 -2.74 -9.16 -5.48
CA ASP A 42 -3.34 -8.11 -6.31
C ASP A 42 -2.30 -7.27 -7.08
N TRP A 43 -1.42 -7.99 -7.80
CA TRP A 43 -0.37 -7.39 -8.64
C TRP A 43 -0.88 -6.92 -10.01
N GLU A 44 -2.18 -6.95 -10.28
CA GLU A 44 -2.74 -6.61 -11.60
C GLU A 44 -2.53 -5.14 -11.97
N LEU A 45 -2.45 -4.27 -10.97
CA LEU A 45 -2.14 -2.84 -11.12
C LEU A 45 -0.63 -2.55 -11.09
N SER A 46 0.21 -3.58 -11.01
CA SER A 46 1.67 -3.40 -10.94
C SER A 46 2.22 -2.71 -12.19
N LYS A 47 3.28 -1.92 -11.99
CA LYS A 47 3.91 -1.16 -13.06
C LYS A 47 5.33 -1.62 -13.31
N ASP A 48 5.63 -1.89 -14.58
CA ASP A 48 6.99 -2.13 -15.06
C ASP A 48 7.68 -0.80 -15.36
N VAL A 49 8.61 -0.43 -14.50
CA VAL A 49 9.34 0.84 -14.55
C VAL A 49 10.21 0.95 -15.81
N LYS A 50 10.67 -0.17 -16.38
CA LYS A 50 11.47 -0.17 -17.62
C LYS A 50 10.57 0.04 -18.84
N ARG A 51 9.40 -0.59 -18.86
CA ARG A 51 8.47 -0.51 -20.00
C ARG A 51 7.72 0.80 -20.06
N GLU A 52 7.34 1.37 -18.92
CA GLU A 52 6.57 2.62 -18.87
C GLU A 52 7.43 3.87 -19.07
N GLY A 53 8.75 3.71 -19.20
CA GLY A 53 9.69 4.79 -19.47
C GLY A 53 9.74 5.78 -18.30
N PHE A 54 10.72 5.62 -17.42
CA PHE A 54 11.06 6.64 -16.42
C PHE A 54 11.53 7.93 -17.12
N GLN A 55 10.59 8.73 -17.63
CA GLN A 55 10.85 10.02 -18.23
C GLN A 55 11.06 11.04 -17.11
N ILE A 56 12.32 11.27 -16.76
CA ILE A 56 12.73 12.51 -16.10
C ILE A 56 12.60 13.62 -17.15
N GLY A 57 11.40 14.17 -17.34
CA GLY A 57 11.16 15.17 -18.38
C GLY A 57 9.78 15.83 -18.32
N THR A 58 9.72 16.97 -17.62
CA THR A 58 8.90 18.16 -17.95
C THR A 58 7.57 17.93 -18.68
N SER A 59 6.61 17.25 -18.05
CA SER A 59 5.18 17.53 -18.25
C SER A 59 4.42 17.15 -16.97
N SER A 60 3.63 18.07 -16.42
CA SER A 60 3.27 18.07 -15.00
C SER A 60 2.19 17.06 -14.57
N TRP A 61 1.72 16.14 -15.42
CA TRP A 61 0.55 15.29 -15.10
C TRP A 61 0.54 13.90 -15.75
N LYS A 62 1.62 13.11 -15.69
CA LYS A 62 1.56 11.68 -16.04
C LYS A 62 2.20 10.80 -14.95
N PHE A 63 1.33 10.07 -14.25
CA PHE A 63 1.54 8.97 -13.31
C PHE A 63 2.98 8.72 -12.80
N LYS A 64 3.31 9.35 -11.68
CA LYS A 64 4.48 9.03 -10.84
C LYS A 64 4.06 8.04 -9.77
N SER A 65 3.95 6.76 -10.10
CA SER A 65 4.02 5.75 -9.04
C SER A 65 5.50 5.40 -8.90
N THR A 66 6.05 5.64 -7.71
CA THR A 66 7.46 5.49 -7.39
C THR A 66 7.63 4.44 -6.30
N VAL A 67 8.88 3.97 -6.12
CA VAL A 67 9.23 3.18 -4.93
C VAL A 67 8.85 3.93 -3.65
N GLY A 68 8.96 5.26 -3.65
CA GLY A 68 8.57 6.11 -2.53
C GLY A 68 7.09 5.97 -2.15
N ASP A 69 6.19 5.92 -3.13
CA ASP A 69 4.74 5.79 -2.88
C ASP A 69 4.39 4.41 -2.28
N ASP A 70 5.04 3.34 -2.76
CA ASP A 70 4.88 2.00 -2.19
C ASP A 70 5.44 1.91 -0.75
N LEU A 71 6.58 2.55 -0.48
CA LEU A 71 7.17 2.61 0.86
C LEU A 71 6.32 3.45 1.83
N GLU A 72 5.78 4.57 1.37
CA GLU A 72 4.85 5.38 2.16
C GLU A 72 3.59 4.58 2.50
N SER A 73 3.07 3.81 1.54
CA SER A 73 1.93 2.91 1.76
C SER A 73 2.22 1.84 2.82
N PHE A 74 3.43 1.26 2.84
CA PHE A 74 3.86 0.36 3.91
C PHE A 74 3.90 1.04 5.27
N LEU A 75 4.34 2.29 5.35
CA LEU A 75 4.34 3.06 6.59
C LEU A 75 2.90 3.30 7.08
N TRP A 76 1.98 3.63 6.17
CA TRP A 76 0.56 3.82 6.49
C TRP A 76 -0.08 2.53 7.01
N VAL A 77 0.14 1.40 6.33
CA VAL A 77 -0.34 0.08 6.79
C VAL A 77 0.23 -0.26 8.15
N SER A 78 1.53 -0.06 8.36
CA SER A 78 2.19 -0.32 9.66
C SER A 78 1.58 0.53 10.76
N SER A 79 1.36 1.82 10.49
CA SER A 79 0.76 2.75 11.44
C SER A 79 -0.68 2.35 11.81
N TRP A 80 -1.46 1.90 10.83
CA TRP A 80 -2.82 1.39 11.07
C TRP A 80 -2.81 0.11 11.91
N VAL A 81 -1.93 -0.86 11.59
CA VAL A 81 -1.80 -2.10 12.35
C VAL A 81 -1.38 -1.82 13.79
N VAL A 82 -0.38 -0.95 13.99
CA VAL A 82 0.07 -0.54 15.32
C VAL A 82 -1.05 0.20 16.05
N GLY A 83 -1.70 1.19 15.45
CA GLY A 83 -2.79 1.92 16.08
C GLY A 83 -3.97 1.03 16.50
N ARG A 84 -4.24 -0.04 15.76
CA ARG A 84 -5.33 -0.98 16.07
C ARG A 84 -4.99 -2.03 17.13
N ASN A 85 -3.71 -2.39 17.26
CA ASN A 85 -3.28 -3.52 18.11
C ASN A 85 -2.40 -3.10 19.30
N ALA A 86 -1.85 -1.89 19.30
CA ALA A 86 -1.08 -1.38 20.43
C ALA A 86 -2.01 -1.21 21.64
N PRO A 87 -1.61 -1.71 22.83
CA PRO A 87 -2.30 -1.38 24.06
C PRO A 87 -2.25 0.14 24.22
N SER A 88 -3.39 0.79 24.14
CA SER A 88 -3.51 2.23 24.30
C SER A 88 -4.32 2.54 25.55
N ALA A 89 -3.95 3.61 26.26
CA ALA A 89 -4.80 4.19 27.30
C ALA A 89 -5.95 5.02 26.69
N MET A 90 -6.14 4.97 25.37
CA MET A 90 -7.21 5.65 24.67
C MET A 90 -8.53 4.95 24.99
N THR A 91 -9.53 5.75 25.35
CA THR A 91 -10.91 5.28 25.50
C THR A 91 -11.45 4.80 24.16
N ASP A 92 -12.47 3.93 24.19
CA ASP A 92 -13.12 3.40 22.99
C ASP A 92 -13.56 4.52 22.01
N ASP A 93 -14.00 5.67 22.54
CA ASP A 93 -14.39 6.86 21.76
C ASP A 93 -13.22 7.46 20.96
N ALA A 94 -12.02 7.51 21.54
CA ALA A 94 -10.84 8.03 20.87
C ALA A 94 -10.34 7.06 19.79
N CYS A 95 -10.50 5.75 20.00
CA CYS A 95 -10.23 4.72 19.01
C CYS A 95 -11.22 4.80 17.83
N ALA A 96 -12.51 5.04 18.13
CA ALA A 96 -13.56 5.23 17.14
C ALA A 96 -13.36 6.51 16.28
N ALA A 97 -12.77 7.56 16.84
CA ALA A 97 -12.45 8.79 16.10
C ALA A 97 -11.22 8.65 15.17
N PHE A 98 -10.30 7.73 15.48
CA PHE A 98 -9.09 7.49 14.67
C PHE A 98 -9.40 6.69 13.38
N HIS A 99 -10.39 5.79 13.44
CA HIS A 99 -10.72 4.87 12.33
C HIS A 99 -11.20 5.58 11.04
N PRO A 100 -12.08 6.61 11.09
CA PRO A 100 -12.51 7.35 9.90
C PRO A 100 -11.40 8.19 9.25
N ALA A 101 -10.45 8.71 10.03
CA ALA A 101 -9.36 9.55 9.53
C ALA A 101 -8.38 8.77 8.62
N PHE A 102 -8.31 7.44 8.78
CA PHE A 102 -7.49 6.54 7.97
C PHE A 102 -8.26 5.88 6.81
N HIS A 103 -9.55 6.19 6.64
CA HIS A 103 -10.41 5.67 5.58
C HIS A 103 -10.62 6.55 4.31
N PRO A 104 -9.89 7.65 4.02
CA PRO A 104 -10.21 8.49 2.86
C PRO A 104 -10.01 7.78 1.51
N TRP A 105 -9.24 6.69 1.48
CA TRP A 105 -8.81 6.05 0.23
C TRP A 105 -9.86 5.12 -0.41
N ARG A 106 -10.86 4.63 0.33
CA ARG A 106 -11.91 3.75 -0.24
C ARG A 106 -12.94 4.49 -1.08
N SER A 107 -13.13 5.80 -0.84
CA SER A 107 -14.17 6.60 -1.51
C SER A 107 -13.66 7.32 -2.77
N ALA A 108 -12.35 7.52 -2.93
CA ALA A 108 -11.79 8.27 -4.04
C ALA A 108 -11.65 7.47 -5.35
N LYS A 109 -11.54 6.13 -5.27
CA LYS A 109 -11.32 5.26 -6.46
C LYS A 109 -12.59 4.70 -7.12
N LYS A 110 -13.78 4.83 -6.52
CA LYS A 110 -15.03 4.26 -7.08
C LYS A 110 -15.82 5.19 -7.99
N THR A 111 -15.41 6.44 -8.17
CA THR A 111 -16.19 7.44 -8.91
C THR A 111 -15.77 7.62 -10.37
N GLN A 112 -14.83 6.83 -10.90
CA GLN A 112 -14.37 6.96 -12.29
C GLN A 112 -14.79 5.82 -13.22
N ASP A 113 -15.63 4.88 -12.79
CA ASP A 113 -16.06 3.75 -13.64
C ASP A 113 -17.59 3.55 -13.64
N THR A 114 -18.32 4.62 -13.96
CA THR A 114 -19.73 4.55 -14.38
C THR A 114 -20.05 5.62 -15.42
N THR A 115 -19.39 5.59 -16.57
CA THR A 115 -19.98 6.13 -17.81
C THR A 115 -19.49 5.30 -18.99
N ARG A 116 -20.26 4.28 -19.36
CA ARG A 116 -20.28 3.73 -20.70
C ARG A 116 -21.72 3.61 -21.16
#